data_AF-A0A4R6F7E3-F1
#
_entry.id   AF-A0A4R6F7E3-F1
#
_cell.length_a   1.000
_cell.length_b   1.000
_cell.length_c   1.000
_cell.angle_alpha   90.00
_cell.angle_beta   90.00
_cell.angle_gamma   90.00
#
_symmetry.space_group_name_H-M   'P 1'
#
loop_
_entity.id
_entity.type
_entity.pdbx_description
1 polymer ?
#
loop_
_entity_poly.entity_id
_entity_poly.type
_entity_poly.pdbx_seq_one_letter_code
_entity_poly.pdbx_strand_id
1 'polypeptide(L)'
;MSELRLDLKLTTDGSHQLALSLPHGPYLMDANDVEVLARTLAQQRDKMHPAVAMSNPTGPRTAILDPRWYVAHESLIDGCALHLRHPGFGWLSFGMPRQSLLDLQKIIANVLDRVQHEQESLRPN
;
A
#
# COMPACT_ATOMS: atom_id res chain seq x y z
N MET A 1 9.51 10.16 24.08
CA MET A 1 8.81 9.93 22.80
C MET A 1 7.61 10.85 22.78
N SER A 2 7.53 11.77 21.82
CA SER A 2 6.32 12.57 21.62
C SER A 2 5.24 11.67 21.02
N GLU A 3 4.10 11.57 21.69
CA GLU A 3 2.94 10.82 21.18
C GLU A 3 2.28 11.65 20.08
N LEU A 4 2.37 11.18 18.83
CA LEU A 4 1.62 11.76 17.72
C LEU A 4 0.14 11.40 17.91
N ARG A 5 -0.71 12.37 18.20
CA ARG A 5 -2.17 12.17 18.31
C ARG A 5 -2.89 12.78 17.11
N LEU A 6 -3.63 11.93 16.40
CA LEU A 6 -4.50 12.26 15.28
C LEU A 6 -5.92 11.84 15.63
N ASP A 7 -6.86 12.79 15.60
CA ASP A 7 -8.27 12.55 15.92
C ASP A 7 -9.15 12.83 14.69
N LEU A 8 -9.91 11.83 14.25
CA LEU A 8 -10.90 12.00 13.19
C LEU A 8 -12.17 12.65 13.76
N LYS A 9 -12.63 13.74 13.13
CA LYS A 9 -13.82 14.49 13.52
C LYS A 9 -14.84 14.49 12.37
N LEU A 10 -16.12 14.41 12.71
CA LEU A 10 -17.23 14.64 11.79
C LEU A 10 -17.67 16.10 11.93
N THR A 11 -17.72 16.82 10.82
CA THR A 11 -18.19 18.21 10.78
C THR A 11 -19.71 18.27 10.62
N THR A 12 -20.30 19.45 10.80
CA THR A 12 -21.75 19.64 10.72
C THR A 12 -22.33 19.44 9.31
N ASP A 13 -21.51 19.56 8.28
CA ASP A 13 -21.87 19.29 6.89
C ASP A 13 -21.73 17.81 6.49
N GLY A 14 -21.34 16.94 7.43
CA GLY A 14 -21.14 15.51 7.20
C GLY A 14 -19.77 15.14 6.59
N SER A 15 -18.88 16.12 6.36
CA SER A 15 -17.51 15.85 5.96
C SER A 15 -16.64 15.41 7.15
N HIS A 16 -15.43 14.93 6.84
CA HIS A 16 -14.47 14.50 7.86
C HIS A 16 -13.27 15.44 7.88
N GLN A 17 -12.79 15.73 9.09
CA GLN A 17 -11.55 16.45 9.33
C GLN A 17 -10.64 15.66 10.26
N LEU A 18 -9.34 15.72 10.02
CA LEU A 18 -8.32 15.14 10.89
C LEU A 18 -7.68 16.25 11.73
N ALA A 19 -7.65 16.09 13.04
CA ALA A 19 -7.01 17.02 13.97
C ALA A 19 -5.65 16.45 14.42
N LEU A 20 -4.56 17.11 14.04
CA LEU A 20 -3.22 16.83 14.53
C LEU A 20 -2.96 17.64 15.80
N SER A 21 -2.71 16.96 16.91
CA SER A 21 -2.39 17.61 18.18
C SER A 21 -0.96 18.16 18.18
N LEU A 22 -0.81 19.49 18.28
CA LEU A 22 0.48 20.17 18.42
C LEU A 22 0.51 20.98 19.73
N PRO A 23 1.71 21.31 20.28
CA PRO A 23 1.83 22.09 21.51
C PRO A 23 1.14 23.46 21.47
N HIS A 24 1.02 24.05 20.27
CA HIS A 24 0.42 25.38 20.06
C HIS A 24 -1.06 25.33 19.67
N GLY A 25 -1.68 24.14 19.72
CA GLY A 25 -3.08 23.92 19.34
C GLY A 25 -3.23 22.88 18.22
N PRO A 26 -4.44 22.35 17.99
CA PRO A 26 -4.67 21.35 16.96
C PRO A 26 -4.59 21.99 15.57
N TYR A 27 -3.93 21.30 14.63
CA TYR A 27 -3.99 21.62 13.21
C TYR A 27 -5.08 20.77 12.55
N LEU A 28 -6.10 21.42 12.00
CA LEU A 28 -7.22 20.74 11.33
C LEU A 28 -6.90 20.58 9.84
N MET A 29 -7.18 19.40 9.31
CA MET A 29 -6.92 19.02 7.92
C MET A 29 -8.18 18.41 7.32
N ASP A 30 -8.54 18.80 6.12
CA ASP A 30 -9.54 18.08 5.33
C ASP A 30 -8.92 16.83 4.65
N ALA A 31 -9.71 16.11 3.86
CA ALA A 31 -9.23 14.91 3.16
C ALA A 31 -8.08 15.20 2.17
N ASN A 32 -8.11 16.35 1.49
CA ASN A 32 -7.09 16.74 0.53
C ASN A 32 -5.78 17.12 1.25
N ASP A 33 -5.87 17.84 2.37
CA ASP A 33 -4.74 18.14 3.23
C ASP A 33 -4.07 16.86 3.75
N VAL A 34 -4.86 15.88 4.18
CA VAL A 34 -4.36 14.57 4.63
C VAL A 34 -3.66 13.83 3.49
N GLU A 35 -4.20 13.87 2.27
CA GLU A 35 -3.55 13.26 1.11
C GLU A 35 -2.19 13.91 0.80
N VAL A 36 -2.13 15.25 0.82
CA VAL A 36 -0.89 16.01 0.63
C VAL A 36 0.12 15.67 1.73
N LEU A 37 -0.32 15.62 2.99
CA LEU A 37 0.52 15.27 4.12
C LEU A 37 1.09 13.86 3.98
N ALA A 38 0.23 12.87 3.68
CA ALA A 38 0.65 11.48 3.50
C ALA A 38 1.71 11.33 2.40
N ARG A 39 1.50 11.96 1.24
CA ARG A 39 2.46 11.97 0.14
C ARG A 39 3.78 12.63 0.55
N THR A 40 3.71 13.76 1.24
CA THR A 40 4.90 14.49 1.69
C THR A 40 5.69 13.67 2.71
N LEU A 41 5.00 13.05 3.68
CA LEU A 41 5.62 12.16 4.66
C LEU A 41 6.29 10.96 3.99
N ALA A 42 5.65 10.35 3.00
CA ALA A 42 6.25 9.25 2.25
C ALA A 42 7.55 9.67 1.54
N GLN A 43 7.55 10.84 0.89
CA GLN A 43 8.75 11.39 0.24
C GLN A 43 9.88 11.73 1.21
N GLN A 44 9.55 12.23 2.40
CA GLN A 44 10.56 12.48 3.43
C GLN A 44 11.06 11.15 4.01
N ARG A 45 10.17 10.20 4.28
CA ARG A 45 10.52 8.90 4.84
C ARG A 45 11.50 8.15 3.95
N ASP A 46 11.34 8.22 2.63
CA ASP A 46 12.25 7.61 1.65
C ASP A 46 13.71 8.09 1.81
N LYS A 47 13.91 9.34 2.24
CA LYS A 47 15.23 9.96 2.42
C LYS A 47 15.80 9.78 3.82
N MET A 48 14.99 9.31 4.77
CA MET A 48 15.38 9.22 6.17
C MET A 48 16.16 7.94 6.48
N HIS A 49 17.10 8.07 7.42
CA HIS A 49 17.78 6.94 8.04
C HIS A 49 17.09 6.51 9.35
N PRO A 50 17.02 5.20 9.64
CA PRO A 50 17.44 4.10 8.77
C PRO A 50 16.52 3.95 7.55
N ALA A 51 17.06 3.48 6.43
CA ALA A 51 16.28 3.20 5.22
C ALA A 51 15.13 2.22 5.53
N VAL A 52 14.07 2.27 4.74
CA VAL A 52 13.03 1.24 4.80
C VAL A 52 13.67 -0.10 4.43
N ALA A 53 13.36 -1.15 5.20
CA ALA A 53 13.98 -2.45 4.99
C ALA A 53 13.64 -3.00 3.59
N MET A 54 14.68 -3.35 2.82
CA MET A 54 14.55 -3.98 1.50
C MET A 54 14.41 -5.51 1.59
N SER A 55 14.65 -6.09 2.77
CA SER A 55 14.48 -7.52 3.00
C SER A 55 13.01 -7.92 2.91
N ASN A 56 12.77 -9.16 2.47
CA ASN A 56 11.42 -9.72 2.47
C ASN A 56 10.75 -9.58 3.84
N PRO A 57 9.45 -9.26 3.88
CA PRO A 57 8.72 -9.16 5.13
C PRO A 57 8.70 -10.51 5.88
N THR A 58 9.04 -10.48 7.17
CA THR A 58 8.97 -11.63 8.08
C THR A 58 7.84 -11.47 9.12
N GLY A 59 7.25 -12.59 9.53
CA GLY A 59 6.20 -12.66 10.55
C GLY A 59 4.77 -12.39 10.05
N PRO A 60 3.75 -12.56 10.91
CA PRO A 60 2.35 -12.29 10.57
C PRO A 60 2.15 -10.82 10.20
N ARG A 61 1.39 -10.58 9.14
CA ARG A 61 1.08 -9.23 8.63
C ARG A 61 -0.41 -9.09 8.37
N THR A 62 -0.93 -7.89 8.60
CA THR A 62 -2.22 -7.47 8.08
C THR A 62 -2.06 -7.20 6.58
N ALA A 63 -2.70 -7.99 5.75
CA ALA A 63 -2.80 -7.76 4.31
C ALA A 63 -4.19 -7.25 3.95
N ILE A 64 -4.28 -6.44 2.90
CA ILE A 64 -5.57 -6.09 2.30
C ILE A 64 -6.05 -7.32 1.53
N LEU A 65 -7.23 -7.81 1.87
CA LEU A 65 -7.84 -8.94 1.20
C LEU A 65 -8.48 -8.47 -0.11
N ASP A 66 -8.16 -9.17 -1.20
CA ASP A 66 -8.71 -8.95 -2.55
C ASP A 66 -8.69 -7.47 -3.01
N PRO A 67 -7.52 -6.81 -3.05
CA PRO A 67 -7.43 -5.44 -3.52
C PRO A 67 -7.75 -5.39 -5.02
N ARG A 68 -8.46 -4.33 -5.44
CA ARG A 68 -8.62 -4.06 -6.87
C ARG A 68 -7.25 -3.78 -7.50
N TRP A 69 -6.98 -4.39 -8.65
CA TRP A 69 -5.72 -4.23 -9.37
C TRP A 69 -5.96 -3.97 -10.86
N TYR A 70 -4.96 -3.39 -11.52
CA TYR A 70 -4.95 -3.13 -12.96
C TYR A 70 -3.52 -3.20 -13.47
N VAL A 71 -3.31 -3.76 -14.66
CA VAL A 71 -1.99 -3.84 -15.31
C VAL A 71 -2.09 -3.22 -16.69
N ALA A 72 -1.19 -2.28 -16.98
CA ALA A 72 -1.06 -1.66 -18.30
C ALA A 72 0.34 -1.90 -18.85
N HIS A 73 0.45 -2.15 -20.16
CA HIS A 73 1.75 -2.17 -20.83
C HIS A 73 2.39 -0.77 -20.78
N GLU A 74 3.68 -0.70 -20.45
CA GLU A 74 4.44 0.54 -20.38
C GLU A 74 5.64 0.48 -21.34
N SER A 75 5.53 1.20 -22.46
CA SER A 75 6.51 1.19 -23.53
C SER A 75 7.85 1.78 -23.12
N LEU A 76 7.88 2.73 -22.19
CA LEU A 76 9.13 3.41 -21.79
C LEU A 76 10.11 2.50 -21.05
N ILE A 77 9.62 1.45 -20.38
CA ILE A 77 10.45 0.53 -19.59
C ILE A 77 10.52 -0.89 -20.16
N ASP A 78 9.98 -1.12 -21.37
CA ASP A 78 9.76 -2.46 -21.94
C ASP A 78 9.16 -3.39 -20.88
N GLY A 79 7.95 -3.07 -20.41
CA GLY A 79 7.37 -3.75 -19.26
C GLY A 79 5.92 -3.38 -19.01
N CYS A 80 5.53 -3.29 -17.75
CA CYS A 80 4.18 -2.89 -17.37
C CYS A 80 4.18 -1.93 -16.17
N ALA A 81 3.09 -1.20 -16.03
CA ALA A 81 2.69 -0.57 -14.78
C ALA A 81 1.68 -1.48 -14.08
N LEU A 82 2.04 -1.98 -12.90
CA LEU A 82 1.13 -2.67 -11.98
C LEU A 82 0.52 -1.64 -11.04
N HIS A 83 -0.81 -1.56 -11.04
CA HIS A 83 -1.58 -0.69 -10.17
C HIS A 83 -2.34 -1.51 -9.12
N LEU A 84 -2.16 -1.18 -7.85
CA LEU A 84 -2.87 -1.78 -6.72
C LEU A 84 -3.63 -0.70 -5.96
N ARG A 85 -4.93 -0.92 -5.71
CA ARG A 85 -5.76 0.03 -4.97
C ARG A 85 -5.67 -0.23 -3.47
N HIS A 86 -5.05 0.68 -2.73
CA HIS A 86 -5.01 0.72 -1.28
C HIS A 86 -6.18 1.55 -0.71
N PRO A 87 -6.93 1.08 0.29
CA PRO A 87 -8.09 1.80 0.84
C PRO A 87 -7.77 3.22 1.34
N GLY A 88 -6.59 3.41 1.94
CA GLY A 88 -6.16 4.71 2.47
C GLY A 88 -5.25 5.55 1.56
N PHE A 89 -4.71 4.98 0.47
CA PHE A 89 -3.77 5.70 -0.41
C PHE A 89 -4.25 5.81 -1.87
N GLY A 90 -5.41 5.23 -2.20
CA GLY A 90 -5.88 5.19 -3.58
C GLY A 90 -5.05 4.24 -4.45
N TRP A 91 -4.67 4.66 -5.66
CA TRP A 91 -3.91 3.82 -6.59
C TRP A 91 -2.41 3.96 -6.38
N LEU A 92 -1.76 2.85 -6.02
CA LEU A 92 -0.31 2.74 -5.98
C LEU A 92 0.18 2.10 -7.28
N SER A 93 1.19 2.69 -7.92
CA SER A 93 1.67 2.29 -9.24
C SER A 93 3.13 1.86 -9.18
N PHE A 94 3.43 0.68 -9.74
CA PHE A 94 4.76 0.09 -9.75
C PHE A 94 5.17 -0.25 -11.19
N GLY A 95 6.25 0.36 -11.66
CA GLY A 95 6.86 -0.01 -12.94
C GLY A 95 7.59 -1.34 -12.78
N MET A 96 7.24 -2.33 -13.61
CA MET A 96 7.87 -3.63 -13.64
C MET A 96 8.48 -3.88 -15.02
N PRO A 97 9.81 -3.78 -15.15
CA PRO A 97 10.49 -4.14 -16.39
C PRO A 97 10.24 -5.61 -16.75
N ARG A 98 10.41 -5.94 -18.03
CA ARG A 98 10.19 -7.30 -18.57
C ARG A 98 10.76 -8.43 -17.72
N GLN A 99 12.01 -8.30 -17.25
CA GLN A 99 12.63 -9.36 -16.46
C GLN A 99 11.91 -9.59 -15.13
N SER A 100 11.57 -8.52 -14.41
CA SER A 100 10.81 -8.59 -13.16
C SER A 100 9.41 -9.18 -13.37
N LEU A 101 8.78 -8.92 -14.52
CA LEU A 101 7.51 -9.52 -14.89
C LEU A 101 7.60 -11.03 -15.11
N LEU A 102 8.64 -11.49 -15.80
CA LEU A 102 8.88 -12.92 -16.00
C LEU A 102 9.14 -13.63 -14.67
N ASP A 103 9.86 -13.00 -13.76
CA ASP A 103 10.13 -13.55 -12.44
C ASP A 103 8.86 -13.59 -11.58
N LEU A 104 8.05 -12.53 -11.62
CA LEU A 104 6.75 -12.49 -10.95
C LEU A 104 5.81 -13.58 -11.47
N GLN A 105 5.73 -13.76 -12.80
CA GLN A 105 4.91 -14.80 -13.42
C GLN A 105 5.28 -16.19 -12.89
N LYS A 106 6.57 -16.52 -12.86
CA LYS A 106 7.06 -17.82 -12.35
C LYS A 106 6.70 -18.02 -10.87
N ILE A 107 6.91 -17.00 -10.05
CA ILE A 107 6.63 -17.07 -8.61
C ILE A 107 5.13 -17.27 -8.35
N ILE A 108 4.27 -16.51 -9.04
CA ILE A 108 2.81 -16.63 -8.89
C ILE A 108 2.34 -18.01 -9.36
N ALA A 109 2.86 -18.52 -10.48
CA ALA A 109 2.53 -19.86 -10.95
C ALA A 109 2.83 -20.93 -9.89
N ASN A 110 4.04 -20.90 -9.30
CA ASN A 110 4.41 -21.82 -8.22
C ASN A 110 3.50 -21.70 -6.98
N VAL A 111 3.04 -20.49 -6.65
CA VAL A 111 2.09 -20.29 -5.54
C VAL A 111 0.72 -20.88 -5.88
N LEU A 112 0.23 -20.66 -7.10
CA LEU A 112 -1.05 -21.22 -7.55
C LEU A 112 -1.03 -22.75 -7.52
N ASP A 113 0.04 -23.36 -8.01
CA ASP A 113 0.20 -24.82 -7.97
C ASP A 113 0.11 -25.34 -6.54
N ARG A 114 0.79 -24.70 -5.58
CA ARG A 114 0.73 -25.08 -4.16
C ARG A 114 -0.67 -24.96 -3.58
N VAL A 115 -1.36 -23.85 -3.84
CA VAL A 115 -2.74 -23.62 -3.37
C VAL A 115 -3.69 -24.69 -3.92
N GLN A 116 -3.52 -25.09 -5.18
CA GLN A 116 -4.33 -26.13 -5.81
C GLN A 116 -4.08 -27.51 -5.19
N HIS A 117 -2.81 -27.91 -5.01
CA HIS A 117 -2.46 -29.21 -4.40
C HIS A 117 -2.96 -29.32 -2.96
N GLU A 118 -2.89 -28.22 -2.18
CA GLU A 118 -3.43 -28.17 -0.82
C GLU A 118 -4.97 -28.34 -0.81
N GLN A 119 -5.68 -27.72 -1.75
CA GLN A 119 -7.13 -27.88 -1.89
C GLN A 119 -7.54 -29.29 -2.29
N GLU A 120 -6.79 -29.96 -3.17
CA GLU A 120 -7.05 -31.34 -3.58
C GLU A 120 -6.82 -32.33 -2.44
N SER A 121 -5.79 -32.10 -1.63
CA SER A 121 -5.48 -32.92 -0.45
C SER A 121 -6.55 -32.83 0.66
N LEU A 122 -7.39 -31.79 0.64
CA LEU A 122 -8.45 -31.53 1.62
C LEU A 122 -9.84 -32.00 1.17
N ARG A 123 -10.01 -32.52 -0.05
CA ARG A 123 -11.29 -33.08 -0.51
C ARG A 123 -11.43 -34.53 0.00
N PRO A 124 -12.44 -34.86 0.84
CA PRO A 124 -12.68 -36.25 1.23
C PRO A 124 -13.18 -37.08 0.03
N ASN A 125 -12.78 -38.36 0.01
CA ASN A 125 -13.20 -39.38 -0.97
C ASN A 125 -14.73 -39.57 -1.00
#